data_AF-A0A7V1H0Y5-F1
#
_entry.id   AF-A0A7V1H0Y5-F1
#
_cell.length_a   1.000
_cell.length_b   1.000
_cell.length_c   1.000
_cell.angle_alpha   90.00
_cell.angle_beta   90.00
_cell.angle_gamma   90.00
#
_symmetry.space_group_name_H-M   'P 1'
#
loop_
_entity.id
_entity.type
_entity.pdbx_description
1 polymer ?
#
loop_
_entity_poly.entity_id
_entity_poly.type
_entity_poly.pdbx_seq_one_letter_code
_entity_poly.pdbx_strand_id
1 'polypeptide(L)'
;MIALTYLIFTSASLQEIKGTMIRKWSLRFGATVLVVMLVTVIVGQAYRLTDFTFFKTSVFSRDELQITKRIRGDKTGGRVMPVGPPYGLIVQAIPLLGQKPTPEGQYTTIAPFYLQVTAFYDYLRLGYLETAARKLRLWNSNFVVLTRHLKQRRDFQKRKFNEVLKDNGFAKIYENNSFQLFRNKSPNSYIQELKEDTLILGQWPPVFTSLSKSSIGSGKSFFIDDYSLSDLKHFKALILHGFAYKNKATAENLIREYVKQGGQVIVDAQSGDEFTVFRRGTFMGVTIHEVSLSGKVPLKTRSPNPLDLPNLKPLALPDDWNTVYYSGLNKNYITAEKNGRQLPIVGYKKIGSGKVYFLGGNLLFYGFIRHEEGISKLLDKITDASDKKERVLVKPAFDQSRFTATSMDVTYQAKRSFPALISRTYSPHWRVELDGKKMIPINKVEGLMQVNLPKGKHSITLYYGRTAIHAISKVVTALGFLIVVIIIFKLWRRDPADQDDSYTPESHATT
;
A
#
# COMPACT_ATOMS: atom_id res chain seq x y z
N MET A 1 -5.56 -15.08 -24.19
CA MET A 1 -5.94 -16.36 -24.83
C MET A 1 -6.80 -16.22 -26.10
N ILE A 2 -7.12 -15.00 -26.57
CA ILE A 2 -7.87 -14.77 -27.83
C ILE A 2 -6.93 -14.37 -28.99
N ALA A 3 -5.67 -14.02 -28.70
CA ALA A 3 -4.69 -13.62 -29.73
C ALA A 3 -3.91 -14.79 -30.37
N LEU A 4 -3.98 -16.01 -29.81
CA LEU A 4 -3.22 -17.16 -30.31
C LEU A 4 -4.00 -18.04 -31.30
N THR A 5 -5.34 -17.95 -31.33
CA THR A 5 -6.19 -18.82 -32.16
C THR A 5 -6.32 -18.32 -33.61
N TYR A 6 -6.00 -17.05 -33.88
CA TYR A 6 -6.08 -16.47 -35.24
C TYR A 6 -4.80 -16.64 -36.07
N LEU A 7 -3.69 -17.04 -35.46
CA LEU A 7 -2.40 -17.23 -36.13
C LEU A 7 -2.22 -18.61 -36.78
N ILE A 8 -3.11 -19.57 -36.47
CA ILE A 8 -3.00 -20.96 -36.96
C ILE A 8 -3.88 -21.22 -38.19
N PHE A 9 -4.90 -20.39 -38.46
CA PHE A 9 -5.82 -20.60 -39.59
C PHE A 9 -5.42 -19.93 -40.91
N THR A 10 -4.29 -19.22 -40.97
CA THR A 10 -3.84 -18.53 -42.19
C THR A 10 -2.68 -19.23 -42.92
N SER A 11 -2.16 -20.35 -42.40
CA SER A 11 -1.05 -21.07 -43.04
C SER A 11 -1.47 -22.12 -44.08
N ALA A 12 -2.76 -22.39 -44.26
CA ALA A 12 -3.25 -23.49 -45.11
C ALA A 12 -3.88 -23.07 -46.44
N SER A 13 -3.94 -21.78 -46.78
CA SER A 13 -4.60 -21.31 -48.03
C SER A 13 -3.78 -20.29 -48.84
N LEU A 14 -2.47 -20.24 -48.64
CA LEU A 14 -1.56 -19.28 -49.28
C LEU A 14 -0.50 -19.98 -50.13
N GLN A 15 -0.92 -20.81 -51.11
CA GLN A 15 0.01 -21.33 -52.12
C GLN A 15 -0.12 -20.73 -53.52
N GLU A 16 -1.12 -19.93 -53.85
CA GLU A 16 -1.14 -19.25 -55.16
C GLU A 16 -1.77 -17.85 -55.09
N ILE A 17 -1.09 -16.90 -54.46
CA ILE A 17 -1.42 -15.47 -54.64
C ILE A 17 -0.13 -14.69 -54.77
N LYS A 18 0.12 -14.15 -55.97
CA LYS A 18 1.30 -13.34 -56.34
C LYS A 18 1.60 -12.28 -55.26
N GLY A 19 2.84 -12.25 -54.78
CA GLY A 19 3.30 -11.47 -53.61
C GLY A 19 3.13 -9.95 -53.68
N THR A 20 2.74 -9.38 -54.82
CA THR A 20 2.41 -7.95 -54.97
C THR A 20 1.04 -7.59 -54.40
N MET A 21 0.06 -8.51 -54.44
CA MET A 21 -1.32 -8.25 -54.03
C MET A 21 -1.49 -8.28 -52.50
N ILE A 22 -0.85 -9.25 -51.83
CA ILE A 22 -0.80 -9.37 -50.35
C ILE A 22 -0.08 -8.16 -49.73
N ARG A 23 0.95 -7.64 -50.40
CA ARG A 23 1.69 -6.45 -49.95
C ARG A 23 0.90 -5.15 -50.13
N LYS A 24 0.03 -5.03 -51.15
CA LYS A 24 -0.91 -3.88 -51.29
C LYS A 24 -2.04 -3.96 -50.25
N TRP A 25 -2.60 -5.15 -50.00
CA TRP A 25 -3.68 -5.36 -49.02
C TRP A 25 -3.22 -5.16 -47.57
N SER A 26 -2.06 -5.69 -47.18
CA SER A 26 -1.51 -5.50 -45.82
C SER A 26 -1.13 -4.05 -45.51
N LEU A 27 -0.63 -3.31 -46.49
CA LEU A 27 -0.32 -1.87 -46.35
C LEU A 27 -1.58 -1.01 -46.27
N ARG A 28 -2.61 -1.30 -47.09
CA ARG A 28 -3.91 -0.63 -46.99
C ARG A 28 -4.60 -0.96 -45.67
N PHE A 29 -4.60 -2.22 -45.25
CA PHE A 29 -5.15 -2.64 -43.97
C PHE A 29 -4.42 -1.99 -42.78
N GLY A 30 -3.08 -1.95 -42.81
CA GLY A 30 -2.28 -1.28 -41.78
C GLY A 30 -2.56 0.23 -41.72
N ALA A 31 -2.67 0.91 -42.87
CA ALA A 31 -3.02 2.32 -42.94
C ALA A 31 -4.45 2.60 -42.45
N THR A 32 -5.42 1.74 -42.80
CA THR A 32 -6.80 1.83 -42.32
C THR A 32 -6.87 1.63 -40.81
N VAL A 33 -6.15 0.66 -40.24
CA VAL A 33 -6.08 0.46 -38.79
C VAL A 33 -5.46 1.67 -38.09
N LEU A 34 -4.43 2.28 -38.68
CA LEU A 34 -3.78 3.46 -38.14
C LEU A 34 -4.68 4.70 -38.20
N VAL A 35 -5.40 4.91 -39.30
CA VAL A 35 -6.40 5.99 -39.44
C VAL A 35 -7.55 5.77 -38.47
N VAL A 36 -8.05 4.54 -38.34
CA VAL A 36 -9.10 4.20 -37.37
C VAL A 36 -8.60 4.44 -35.95
N MET A 37 -7.36 4.07 -35.60
CA MET A 37 -6.79 4.40 -34.28
C MET A 37 -6.65 5.91 -34.07
N LEU A 38 -6.18 6.66 -35.07
CA LEU A 38 -6.00 8.10 -34.98
C LEU A 38 -7.36 8.81 -34.84
N VAL A 39 -8.36 8.40 -35.63
CA VAL A 39 -9.74 8.87 -35.54
C VAL A 39 -10.36 8.44 -34.22
N THR A 40 -10.11 7.24 -33.70
CA THR A 40 -10.62 6.82 -32.38
C THR A 40 -9.96 7.60 -31.24
N VAL A 41 -8.69 8.00 -31.39
CA VAL A 41 -8.00 8.88 -30.44
C VAL A 41 -8.54 10.31 -30.54
N ILE A 42 -8.71 10.85 -31.75
CA ILE A 42 -9.21 12.21 -31.99
C ILE A 42 -10.68 12.31 -31.60
N VAL A 43 -11.52 11.39 -32.05
CA VAL A 43 -12.92 11.26 -31.64
C VAL A 43 -13.00 10.94 -30.18
N GLY A 44 -12.14 10.10 -29.59
CA GLY A 44 -12.11 9.87 -28.14
C GLY A 44 -11.69 11.11 -27.32
N GLN A 45 -10.79 11.94 -27.86
CA GLN A 45 -10.40 13.23 -27.28
C GLN A 45 -11.50 14.29 -27.48
N ALA A 46 -12.20 14.26 -28.62
CA ALA A 46 -13.33 15.12 -28.95
C ALA A 46 -14.59 14.72 -28.16
N TYR A 47 -14.83 13.41 -27.93
CA TYR A 47 -15.86 12.87 -27.05
C TYR A 47 -15.57 13.27 -25.60
N ARG A 48 -14.29 13.23 -25.20
CA ARG A 48 -13.85 13.81 -23.91
C ARG A 48 -14.07 15.33 -23.82
N LEU A 49 -14.12 16.05 -24.95
CA LEU A 49 -14.43 17.49 -25.00
C LEU A 49 -15.95 17.75 -25.05
N THR A 50 -16.75 16.89 -25.66
CA THR A 50 -18.23 17.01 -25.73
C THR A 50 -18.96 16.38 -24.56
N ASP A 51 -18.35 15.46 -23.82
CA ASP A 51 -18.87 14.93 -22.54
C ASP A 51 -18.80 15.96 -21.40
N PHE A 52 -18.21 17.15 -21.62
CA PHE A 52 -18.23 18.25 -20.66
C PHE A 52 -19.63 18.82 -20.41
N THR A 53 -20.62 18.56 -21.28
CA THR A 53 -21.99 19.03 -21.10
C THR A 53 -22.92 18.05 -20.36
N PHE A 54 -22.48 16.82 -20.06
CA PHE A 54 -23.31 15.82 -19.35
C PHE A 54 -23.13 15.77 -17.82
N PHE A 55 -22.17 16.53 -17.28
CA PHE A 55 -22.20 16.86 -15.86
C PHE A 55 -23.14 18.06 -15.66
N LYS A 56 -24.44 17.79 -15.45
CA LYS A 56 -25.21 18.64 -14.52
C LYS A 56 -24.44 18.62 -13.22
N THR A 57 -23.59 19.63 -13.02
CA THR A 57 -22.81 19.82 -11.81
C THR A 57 -23.79 19.82 -10.65
N SER A 58 -23.83 18.74 -9.88
CA SER A 58 -24.29 18.83 -8.50
C SER A 58 -23.24 19.69 -7.81
N VAL A 59 -23.44 21.01 -7.90
CA VAL A 59 -22.64 22.00 -7.19
C VAL A 59 -22.71 21.59 -5.73
N PHE A 60 -21.55 21.26 -5.15
CA PHE A 60 -21.41 20.74 -3.78
C PHE A 60 -22.46 21.31 -2.83
N SER A 61 -23.03 20.46 -1.98
CA SER A 61 -24.06 20.87 -1.02
C SER A 61 -23.60 22.04 -0.15
N ARG A 62 -24.54 22.84 0.35
CA ARG A 62 -24.23 23.95 1.28
C ARG A 62 -23.38 23.48 2.46
N ASP A 63 -23.63 22.27 2.96
CA ASP A 63 -22.87 21.69 4.06
C ASP A 63 -21.42 21.36 3.67
N GLU A 64 -21.17 20.85 2.47
CA GLU A 64 -19.81 20.59 1.94
C GLU A 64 -19.05 21.90 1.71
N LEU A 65 -19.71 22.93 1.18
CA LEU A 65 -19.14 24.27 0.98
C LEU A 65 -18.75 24.93 2.32
N GLN A 66 -19.59 24.79 3.35
CA GLN A 66 -19.31 25.34 4.68
C GLN A 66 -18.11 24.67 5.37
N ILE A 67 -17.92 23.37 5.18
CA ILE A 67 -16.78 22.62 5.72
C ILE A 67 -15.50 23.01 4.98
N THR A 68 -15.53 22.99 3.65
CA THR A 68 -14.35 23.28 2.82
C THR A 68 -13.86 24.72 2.98
N LYS A 69 -14.75 25.70 3.11
CA LYS A 69 -14.39 27.09 3.42
C LYS A 69 -13.61 27.22 4.74
N ARG A 70 -13.99 26.45 5.77
CA ARG A 70 -13.31 26.46 7.08
C ARG A 70 -11.95 25.80 7.04
N ILE A 71 -11.83 24.71 6.29
CA ILE A 71 -10.56 24.02 6.08
C ILE A 71 -9.59 24.88 5.29
N ARG A 72 -10.06 25.57 4.23
CA ARG A 72 -9.23 26.43 3.37
C ARG A 72 -8.56 27.57 4.14
N GLY A 73 -9.26 28.13 5.14
CA GLY A 73 -8.73 29.21 5.97
C GLY A 73 -7.56 28.81 6.88
N ASP A 74 -7.32 27.50 7.06
CA ASP A 74 -6.21 27.01 7.84
C ASP A 74 -4.92 27.02 7.02
N LYS A 75 -3.91 27.77 7.49
CA LYS A 75 -2.62 27.82 6.80
C LYS A 75 -1.74 26.60 7.09
N THR A 76 -2.06 25.79 8.09
CA THR A 76 -1.21 24.65 8.47
C THR A 76 -1.19 23.60 7.36
N GLY A 77 0.00 23.11 6.98
CA GLY A 77 0.15 22.28 5.78
C GLY A 77 -0.51 20.88 5.80
N GLY A 78 -1.16 20.46 6.88
CA GLY A 78 -1.58 19.06 7.07
C GLY A 78 -2.77 18.58 6.24
N ARG A 79 -3.08 17.29 6.38
CA ARG A 79 -4.09 16.55 5.60
C ARG A 79 -5.47 16.58 6.24
N VAL A 80 -6.49 16.22 5.45
CA VAL A 80 -7.88 16.09 5.91
C VAL A 80 -8.35 14.66 5.72
N MET A 81 -8.79 14.01 6.79
CA MET A 81 -9.36 12.67 6.75
C MET A 81 -10.90 12.74 6.80
N PRO A 82 -11.62 12.45 5.70
CA PRO A 82 -13.05 12.22 5.76
C PRO A 82 -13.34 10.86 6.41
N VAL A 83 -14.34 10.79 7.29
CA VAL A 83 -14.70 9.58 8.04
C VAL A 83 -16.21 9.37 8.00
N GLY A 84 -16.60 8.17 7.55
CA GLY A 84 -17.98 7.68 7.56
C GLY A 84 -18.68 7.80 6.19
N PRO A 85 -19.31 6.72 5.68
CA PRO A 85 -20.10 6.77 4.46
C PRO A 85 -21.48 7.42 4.66
N PRO A 86 -22.17 7.83 3.58
CA PRO A 86 -21.63 7.96 2.23
C PRO A 86 -20.64 9.13 2.15
N TYR A 87 -19.57 8.97 1.36
CA TYR A 87 -18.55 10.00 1.17
C TYR A 87 -19.02 11.20 0.34
N GLY A 88 -20.30 11.23 -0.06
CA GLY A 88 -20.90 12.27 -0.88
C GLY A 88 -19.96 12.73 -1.99
N LEU A 89 -19.89 14.05 -2.19
CA LEU A 89 -18.81 14.68 -2.92
C LEU A 89 -17.76 15.27 -1.98
N ILE A 90 -17.85 15.12 -0.65
CA ILE A 90 -16.93 15.74 0.31
C ILE A 90 -15.47 15.31 0.09
N VAL A 91 -15.24 14.04 -0.30
CA VAL A 91 -13.89 13.53 -0.65
C VAL A 91 -13.29 14.26 -1.85
N GLN A 92 -14.11 14.79 -2.76
CA GLN A 92 -13.70 15.59 -3.91
C GLN A 92 -13.67 17.09 -3.56
N ALA A 93 -14.60 17.55 -2.72
CA ALA A 93 -14.73 18.95 -2.31
C ALA A 93 -13.53 19.41 -1.46
N ILE A 94 -13.01 18.55 -0.59
CA ILE A 94 -11.85 18.83 0.26
C ILE A 94 -10.62 19.26 -0.56
N PRO A 95 -10.12 18.45 -1.52
CA PRO A 95 -8.97 18.87 -2.31
C PRO A 95 -9.31 20.02 -3.27
N LEU A 96 -10.50 20.04 -3.88
CA LEU A 96 -10.87 21.09 -4.85
C LEU A 96 -11.05 22.47 -4.21
N LEU A 97 -11.91 22.54 -3.20
CA LEU A 97 -12.39 23.79 -2.61
C LEU A 97 -11.66 24.11 -1.31
N GLY A 98 -11.35 23.07 -0.52
CA GLY A 98 -10.58 23.20 0.72
C GLY A 98 -9.09 23.41 0.47
N GLN A 99 -8.59 23.10 -0.72
CA GLN A 99 -7.16 23.17 -1.09
C GLN A 99 -6.25 22.40 -0.12
N LYS A 100 -6.75 21.29 0.43
CA LYS A 100 -5.98 20.40 1.31
C LYS A 100 -5.95 18.97 0.76
N PRO A 101 -4.80 18.30 0.84
CA PRO A 101 -4.72 16.88 0.48
C PRO A 101 -5.49 15.99 1.47
N THR A 102 -6.03 14.88 0.98
CA THR A 102 -6.43 13.75 1.83
C THR A 102 -5.20 12.85 2.09
N PRO A 103 -5.26 11.87 3.01
CA PRO A 103 -4.20 10.87 3.17
C PRO A 103 -3.79 10.19 1.87
N GLU A 104 -4.73 9.95 0.95
CA GLU A 104 -4.50 9.35 -0.37
C GLU A 104 -3.84 10.31 -1.37
N GLY A 105 -3.75 11.60 -1.01
CA GLY A 105 -3.06 12.67 -1.74
C GLY A 105 -4.01 13.59 -2.52
N GLN A 106 -3.57 14.08 -3.68
CA GLN A 106 -4.33 15.01 -4.54
C GLN A 106 -4.56 14.39 -5.91
N TYR A 107 -5.81 14.00 -6.22
CA TYR A 107 -6.33 13.57 -7.53
C TYR A 107 -5.57 12.48 -8.34
N THR A 108 -4.31 12.16 -8.04
CA THR A 108 -3.37 11.43 -8.93
C THR A 108 -2.50 10.38 -8.21
N THR A 109 -2.52 10.32 -6.87
CA THR A 109 -1.71 9.38 -6.06
C THR A 109 -2.53 8.26 -5.40
N ILE A 110 -3.78 8.09 -5.82
CA ILE A 110 -4.84 7.36 -5.09
C ILE A 110 -4.53 5.85 -4.92
N ALA A 111 -3.74 5.23 -5.80
CA ALA A 111 -3.70 3.75 -5.88
C ALA A 111 -3.02 3.01 -4.69
N PRO A 112 -1.84 3.38 -4.14
CA PRO A 112 -1.17 2.54 -3.16
C PRO A 112 -1.63 2.74 -1.70
N PHE A 113 -2.20 3.91 -1.39
CA PHE A 113 -2.54 4.28 -0.01
C PHE A 113 -3.94 3.82 0.42
N TYR A 114 -4.80 3.45 -0.55
CA TYR A 114 -6.18 3.02 -0.28
C TYR A 114 -6.23 1.87 0.74
N LEU A 115 -5.30 0.91 0.70
CA LEU A 115 -5.23 -0.20 1.66
C LEU A 115 -5.11 0.29 3.11
N GLN A 116 -4.40 1.39 3.35
CA GLN A 116 -4.25 1.99 4.68
C GLN A 116 -5.55 2.66 5.14
N VAL A 117 -6.26 3.29 4.20
CA VAL A 117 -7.58 3.89 4.45
C VAL A 117 -8.63 2.81 4.74
N THR A 118 -8.62 1.71 3.99
CA THR A 118 -9.48 0.55 4.25
C THR A 118 -9.20 -0.04 5.64
N ALA A 119 -7.93 -0.28 5.98
CA ALA A 119 -7.54 -0.76 7.30
C ALA A 119 -8.00 0.18 8.42
N PHE A 120 -7.93 1.50 8.19
CA PHE A 120 -8.44 2.50 9.12
C PHE A 120 -9.95 2.35 9.36
N TYR A 121 -10.75 2.09 8.33
CA TYR A 121 -12.19 1.82 8.53
C TYR A 121 -12.45 0.49 9.23
N ASP A 122 -11.62 -0.54 9.00
CA ASP A 122 -11.71 -1.77 9.78
C ASP A 122 -11.41 -1.54 11.26
N TYR A 123 -10.43 -0.70 11.60
CA TYR A 123 -10.20 -0.33 12.99
C TYR A 123 -11.42 0.35 13.62
N LEU A 124 -12.10 1.23 12.88
CA LEU A 124 -13.31 1.89 13.38
C LEU A 124 -14.47 0.91 13.57
N ARG A 125 -14.66 0.00 12.62
CA ARG A 125 -15.69 -1.04 12.64
C ARG A 125 -15.47 -2.04 13.79
N LEU A 126 -14.22 -2.45 13.98
CA LEU A 126 -13.84 -3.48 14.95
C LEU A 126 -13.46 -2.90 16.32
N GLY A 127 -13.59 -1.59 16.54
CA GLY A 127 -13.38 -0.97 17.86
C GLY A 127 -11.93 -0.69 18.24
N TYR A 128 -10.98 -0.80 17.32
CA TYR A 128 -9.58 -0.38 17.49
C TYR A 128 -9.41 1.14 17.32
N LEU A 129 -10.21 1.91 18.06
CA LEU A 129 -10.34 3.35 17.89
C LEU A 129 -9.03 4.11 18.19
N GLU A 130 -8.28 3.68 19.22
CA GLU A 130 -6.97 4.25 19.55
C GLU A 130 -5.95 4.04 18.42
N THR A 131 -5.97 2.85 17.80
CA THR A 131 -5.14 2.55 16.63
C THR A 131 -5.52 3.48 15.47
N ALA A 132 -6.81 3.67 15.21
CA ALA A 132 -7.28 4.60 14.19
C ALA A 132 -6.79 6.05 14.47
N ALA A 133 -6.90 6.54 15.70
CA ALA A 133 -6.40 7.86 16.07
C ALA A 133 -4.88 7.99 15.93
N ARG A 134 -4.11 6.95 16.25
CA ARG A 134 -2.66 6.88 15.99
C ARG A 134 -2.35 7.04 14.50
N LYS A 135 -3.11 6.37 13.62
CA LYS A 135 -2.94 6.51 12.15
C LYS A 135 -3.17 7.94 11.67
N LEU A 136 -4.17 8.65 12.19
CA LEU A 136 -4.39 10.07 11.83
C LEU A 136 -3.16 10.94 12.13
N ARG A 137 -2.49 10.72 13.27
CA ARG A 137 -1.26 11.43 13.65
C ARG A 137 -0.08 11.04 12.77
N LEU A 138 0.09 9.74 12.49
CA LEU A 138 1.10 9.24 11.57
C LEU A 138 0.94 9.87 10.17
N TRP A 139 -0.31 10.05 9.78
CA TRP A 139 -0.65 10.65 8.51
C TRP A 139 -0.63 12.19 8.54
N ASN A 140 -0.26 12.85 9.64
CA ASN A 140 -0.32 14.30 9.71
C ASN A 140 -1.70 14.85 9.27
N SER A 141 -2.77 14.17 9.69
CA SER A 141 -4.15 14.60 9.46
C SER A 141 -4.49 15.68 10.47
N ASN A 142 -4.53 16.92 10.02
CA ASN A 142 -4.86 18.08 10.85
C ASN A 142 -6.37 18.22 11.05
N PHE A 143 -7.16 17.71 10.10
CA PHE A 143 -8.61 17.74 10.17
C PHE A 143 -9.21 16.35 10.02
N VAL A 144 -10.30 16.13 10.72
CA VAL A 144 -11.19 14.98 10.53
C VAL A 144 -12.59 15.51 10.22
N VAL A 145 -13.16 15.09 9.08
CA VAL A 145 -14.53 15.43 8.69
C VAL A 145 -15.39 14.20 8.89
N LEU A 146 -16.19 14.19 9.95
CA LEU A 146 -17.01 13.04 10.33
C LEU A 146 -18.46 13.23 9.88
N THR A 147 -19.03 12.27 9.15
CA THR A 147 -20.42 12.34 8.69
C THR A 147 -21.43 12.17 9.84
N ARG A 148 -22.54 12.91 9.77
CA ARG A 148 -23.60 12.95 10.80
C ARG A 148 -24.68 11.90 10.63
N HIS A 149 -25.18 11.73 9.41
CA HIS A 149 -26.29 10.84 9.10
C HIS A 149 -25.83 9.39 8.95
N LEU A 150 -25.43 8.78 10.07
CA LEU A 150 -25.17 7.35 10.17
C LEU A 150 -26.36 6.68 10.85
N LYS A 151 -27.49 6.60 10.15
CA LYS A 151 -28.68 5.86 10.63
C LYS A 151 -28.71 4.39 10.19
N GLN A 152 -27.67 3.84 9.56
CA GLN A 152 -27.77 2.50 8.94
C GLN A 152 -26.59 1.54 9.12
N ARG A 153 -25.65 1.78 10.03
CA ARG A 153 -24.74 0.68 10.46
C ARG A 153 -24.63 0.63 11.97
N ARG A 154 -25.06 -0.49 12.57
CA ARG A 154 -24.89 -0.81 13.99
C ARG A 154 -23.40 -0.89 14.39
N ASP A 155 -22.51 -0.93 13.40
CA ASP A 155 -21.10 -1.32 13.54
C ASP A 155 -20.14 -0.12 13.69
N PHE A 156 -20.63 1.12 13.49
CA PHE A 156 -19.78 2.31 13.61
C PHE A 156 -19.89 2.93 15.01
N GLN A 157 -18.84 2.79 15.82
CA GLN A 157 -18.79 3.27 17.21
C GLN A 157 -18.56 4.80 17.29
N LYS A 158 -19.40 5.59 16.61
CA LYS A 158 -19.23 7.05 16.42
C LYS A 158 -18.98 7.81 17.71
N ARG A 159 -19.84 7.60 18.71
CA ARG A 159 -19.80 8.34 19.98
C ARG A 159 -18.46 8.12 20.68
N LYS A 160 -18.01 6.86 20.73
CA LYS A 160 -16.70 6.49 21.25
C LYS A 160 -15.56 7.07 20.41
N PHE A 161 -15.69 7.13 19.09
CA PHE A 161 -14.64 7.71 18.25
C PHE A 161 -14.48 9.23 18.46
N ASN A 162 -15.57 9.96 18.71
CA ASN A 162 -15.50 11.39 19.08
C ASN A 162 -14.73 11.60 20.39
N GLU A 163 -14.94 10.73 21.37
CA GLU A 163 -14.22 10.74 22.67
C GLU A 163 -12.74 10.43 22.44
N VAL A 164 -12.42 9.37 21.70
CA VAL A 164 -11.03 9.00 21.37
C VAL A 164 -10.31 10.09 20.58
N LEU A 165 -10.98 10.78 19.65
CA LEU A 165 -10.43 11.94 18.94
C LEU A 165 -10.05 13.06 19.94
N LYS A 166 -10.93 13.35 20.90
CA LYS A 166 -10.68 14.35 21.95
C LYS A 166 -9.47 13.98 22.80
N ASP A 167 -9.41 12.73 23.26
CA ASP A 167 -8.31 12.21 24.08
C ASP A 167 -6.98 12.21 23.29
N ASN A 168 -7.08 12.09 21.96
CA ASN A 168 -5.97 12.20 21.04
C ASN A 168 -5.73 13.63 20.50
N GLY A 169 -6.22 14.68 21.17
CA GLY A 169 -5.83 16.07 20.91
C GLY A 169 -6.58 16.75 19.77
N PHE A 170 -7.64 16.13 19.24
CA PHE A 170 -8.54 16.76 18.28
C PHE A 170 -9.68 17.49 19.00
N ALA A 171 -10.02 18.69 18.54
CA ALA A 171 -11.16 19.45 19.03
C ALA A 171 -12.21 19.57 17.94
N LYS A 172 -13.49 19.35 18.27
CA LYS A 172 -14.59 19.71 17.37
C LYS A 172 -14.63 21.24 17.28
N ILE A 173 -14.42 21.77 16.08
CA ILE A 173 -14.40 23.21 15.81
C ILE A 173 -15.63 23.69 15.04
N TYR A 174 -16.37 22.77 14.41
CA TYR A 174 -17.57 23.10 13.67
C TYR A 174 -18.48 21.88 13.49
N GLU A 175 -19.76 22.15 13.27
CA GLU A 175 -20.79 21.17 13.01
C GLU A 175 -21.90 21.80 12.16
N ASN A 176 -22.38 21.10 11.15
CA ASN A 176 -23.59 21.44 10.38
C ASN A 176 -24.49 20.20 10.27
N ASN A 177 -25.52 20.20 9.42
CA ASN A 177 -26.49 19.10 9.37
C ASN A 177 -25.83 17.77 8.96
N SER A 178 -24.89 17.81 8.03
CA SER A 178 -24.26 16.62 7.46
C SER A 178 -22.92 16.23 8.09
N PHE A 179 -22.17 17.14 8.73
CA PHE A 179 -20.78 16.89 9.15
C PHE A 179 -20.43 17.48 10.52
N GLN A 180 -19.46 16.83 11.18
CA GLN A 180 -18.69 17.35 12.30
C GLN A 180 -17.23 17.53 11.86
N LEU A 181 -16.66 18.71 12.10
CA LEU A 181 -15.27 19.03 11.78
C LEU A 181 -14.44 19.06 13.05
N PHE A 182 -13.43 18.22 13.10
CA PHE A 182 -12.43 18.21 14.16
C PHE A 182 -11.09 18.72 13.65
N ARG A 183 -10.37 19.45 14.49
CA ARG A 183 -9.01 19.97 14.23
C ARG A 183 -8.05 19.48 15.29
N ASN A 184 -6.90 18.96 14.87
CA ASN A 184 -5.80 18.64 15.76
C ASN A 184 -5.22 19.95 16.34
N LYS A 185 -5.21 20.08 17.68
CA LYS A 185 -4.66 21.26 18.37
C LYS A 185 -3.14 21.35 18.28
N SER A 186 -2.46 20.23 17.98
CA SER A 186 -1.02 20.12 17.95
C SER A 186 -0.62 19.21 16.78
N PRO A 187 -0.73 19.72 15.53
CA PRO A 187 -0.42 18.94 14.35
C PRO A 187 1.04 18.51 14.34
N ASN A 188 1.30 17.32 13.80
CA ASN A 188 2.66 16.84 13.62
C ASN A 188 3.32 17.58 12.44
N SER A 189 4.64 17.45 12.34
CA SER A 189 5.33 17.81 11.09
C SER A 189 5.07 16.75 10.02
N TYR A 190 5.22 17.12 8.76
CA TYR A 190 5.29 16.15 7.66
C TYR A 190 6.49 15.21 7.79
N ILE A 191 7.56 15.65 8.46
CA ILE A 191 8.71 14.80 8.78
C ILE A 191 8.62 14.44 10.26
N GLN A 192 8.45 13.17 10.53
CA GLN A 192 8.33 12.61 11.87
C GLN A 192 9.44 11.59 12.08
N GLU A 193 9.91 11.44 13.31
CA GLU A 193 10.71 10.26 13.65
C GLU A 193 9.79 9.02 13.60
N LEU A 194 10.22 7.98 12.89
CA LEU A 194 9.63 6.65 12.98
C LEU A 194 10.03 6.04 14.33
N LYS A 195 9.04 5.87 15.23
CA LYS A 195 9.29 5.42 16.61
C LYS A 195 9.15 3.92 16.78
N GLU A 196 8.35 3.33 15.91
CA GLU A 196 8.12 1.90 15.80
C GLU A 196 9.43 1.19 15.46
N ASP A 197 9.78 0.21 16.27
CA ASP A 197 10.97 -0.64 16.10
C ASP A 197 10.63 -2.05 15.64
N THR A 198 9.34 -2.32 15.45
CA THR A 198 8.84 -3.59 14.95
C THR A 198 8.23 -3.38 13.56
N LEU A 199 8.79 -4.04 12.54
CA LEU A 199 8.24 -4.01 11.19
C LEU A 199 7.43 -5.28 10.91
N ILE A 200 6.21 -5.13 10.40
CA ILE A 200 5.39 -6.26 9.95
C ILE A 200 5.54 -6.43 8.43
N LEU A 201 5.93 -7.64 8.03
CA LEU A 201 6.09 -8.10 6.66
C LEU A 201 4.97 -9.08 6.32
N GLY A 202 4.21 -8.78 5.28
CA GLY A 202 3.15 -9.65 4.76
C GLY A 202 1.86 -8.92 4.43
N GLN A 203 0.80 -9.69 4.18
CA GLN A 203 -0.48 -9.20 3.64
C GLN A 203 -1.44 -8.60 4.67
N TRP A 204 -1.40 -9.05 5.94
CA TRP A 204 -2.35 -8.61 6.97
C TRP A 204 -1.76 -7.77 8.12
N PRO A 205 -0.88 -6.77 7.88
CA PRO A 205 -0.38 -5.88 8.95
C PRO A 205 -1.44 -5.23 9.85
N PRO A 206 -2.68 -4.91 9.39
CA PRO A 206 -3.71 -4.31 10.25
C PRO A 206 -4.04 -5.10 11.51
N VAL A 207 -3.99 -6.44 11.45
CA VAL A 207 -4.28 -7.31 12.60
C VAL A 207 -3.23 -7.08 13.69
N PHE A 208 -1.94 -7.18 13.34
CA PHE A 208 -0.87 -7.03 14.31
C PHE A 208 -0.72 -5.59 14.83
N THR A 209 -0.83 -4.58 13.94
CA THR A 209 -0.74 -3.16 14.34
C THR A 209 -1.85 -2.71 15.29
N SER A 210 -2.94 -3.49 15.38
CA SER A 210 -4.01 -3.29 16.36
C SER A 210 -3.68 -3.89 17.73
N LEU A 211 -2.84 -4.93 17.77
CA LEU A 211 -2.49 -5.66 18.98
C LEU A 211 -1.19 -5.16 19.63
N SER A 212 -0.31 -4.49 18.89
CA SER A 212 0.93 -3.91 19.43
C SER A 212 1.20 -2.50 18.91
N LYS A 213 1.37 -1.55 19.84
CA LYS A 213 1.56 -0.13 19.56
C LYS A 213 2.95 0.22 19.01
N SER A 214 3.94 -0.62 19.28
CA SER A 214 5.34 -0.44 18.83
C SER A 214 5.59 -0.92 17.41
N SER A 215 4.55 -1.41 16.75
CA SER A 215 4.62 -1.97 15.40
C SER A 215 4.13 -1.01 14.32
N ILE A 216 4.82 -1.09 13.17
CA ILE A 216 4.44 -0.44 11.92
C ILE A 216 4.34 -1.49 10.81
N GLY A 217 3.29 -1.36 9.99
CA GLY A 217 2.91 -2.35 9.00
C GLY A 217 3.26 -2.01 7.56
N SER A 218 2.85 -2.90 6.66
CA SER A 218 2.86 -2.71 5.20
C SER A 218 4.19 -2.17 4.70
N GLY A 219 5.26 -2.93 4.95
CA GLY A 219 6.56 -2.67 4.33
C GLY A 219 6.47 -2.67 2.79
N LYS A 220 7.60 -2.46 2.12
CA LYS A 220 7.62 -2.29 0.65
C LYS A 220 7.04 -3.48 -0.15
N SER A 221 7.07 -4.69 0.42
CA SER A 221 6.55 -5.93 -0.19
C SER A 221 6.05 -6.93 0.86
N PHE A 222 5.20 -7.87 0.45
CA PHE A 222 4.86 -9.05 1.26
C PHE A 222 5.83 -10.22 1.03
N PHE A 223 6.72 -10.13 0.03
CA PHE A 223 7.81 -11.08 -0.20
C PHE A 223 9.03 -10.71 0.66
N ILE A 224 9.54 -11.64 1.47
CA ILE A 224 10.70 -11.41 2.35
C ILE A 224 11.96 -11.08 1.53
N ASP A 225 12.16 -11.76 0.42
CA ASP A 225 13.34 -11.65 -0.44
C ASP A 225 13.32 -10.43 -1.38
N ASP A 226 12.29 -9.58 -1.28
CA ASP A 226 12.35 -8.21 -1.82
C ASP A 226 13.11 -7.24 -0.91
N TYR A 227 13.36 -7.64 0.35
CA TYR A 227 14.09 -6.83 1.33
C TYR A 227 15.58 -7.15 1.31
N SER A 228 16.37 -6.13 1.63
CA SER A 228 17.79 -6.24 1.94
C SER A 228 17.99 -6.19 3.45
N LEU A 229 19.15 -6.65 3.93
CA LEU A 229 19.50 -6.53 5.34
C LEU A 229 19.55 -5.06 5.81
N SER A 230 19.95 -4.14 4.93
CA SER A 230 19.90 -2.70 5.21
C SER A 230 18.50 -2.15 5.41
N ASP A 231 17.49 -2.74 4.77
CA ASP A 231 16.09 -2.32 4.98
C ASP A 231 15.60 -2.72 6.38
N LEU A 232 16.07 -3.87 6.87
CA LEU A 232 15.54 -4.52 8.08
C LEU A 232 16.30 -4.11 9.35
N LYS A 233 17.61 -3.83 9.27
CA LYS A 233 18.48 -3.60 10.45
C LYS A 233 18.12 -2.39 11.32
N HIS A 234 17.25 -1.50 10.84
CA HIS A 234 16.76 -0.36 11.62
C HIS A 234 15.64 -0.73 12.60
N PHE A 235 15.05 -1.92 12.43
CA PHE A 235 14.03 -2.48 13.29
C PHE A 235 14.67 -3.48 14.26
N LYS A 236 14.24 -3.44 15.53
CA LYS A 236 14.63 -4.43 16.54
C LYS A 236 13.94 -5.77 16.33
N ALA A 237 12.71 -5.74 15.82
CA ALA A 237 11.95 -6.94 15.57
C ALA A 237 11.26 -6.93 14.19
N LEU A 238 11.07 -8.12 13.62
CA LEU A 238 10.27 -8.36 12.44
C LEU A 238 9.14 -9.34 12.76
N ILE A 239 7.94 -9.02 12.27
CA ILE A 239 6.80 -9.92 12.29
C ILE A 239 6.55 -10.39 10.86
N LEU A 240 6.61 -11.69 10.63
CA LEU A 240 6.28 -12.32 9.37
C LEU A 240 4.84 -12.82 9.48
N HIS A 241 3.88 -12.08 8.94
CA HIS A 241 2.44 -12.37 9.07
C HIS A 241 1.74 -12.21 7.72
N GLY A 242 1.34 -13.35 7.14
CA GLY A 242 0.86 -13.40 5.75
C GLY A 242 1.96 -13.09 4.74
N PHE A 243 3.17 -13.55 5.02
CA PHE A 243 4.35 -13.32 4.18
C PHE A 243 4.48 -14.39 3.10
N ALA A 244 5.23 -14.06 2.05
CA ALA A 244 5.67 -14.98 1.01
C ALA A 244 7.17 -14.84 0.76
N TYR A 245 7.70 -15.70 -0.10
CA TYR A 245 9.05 -15.58 -0.67
C TYR A 245 9.02 -16.06 -2.12
N LYS A 246 9.91 -15.53 -2.97
CA LYS A 246 10.13 -16.06 -4.33
C LYS A 246 11.11 -17.21 -4.28
N ASN A 247 12.14 -17.10 -3.44
CA ASN A 247 13.11 -18.15 -3.14
C ASN A 247 13.23 -18.34 -1.62
N LYS A 248 12.87 -19.55 -1.15
CA LYS A 248 12.90 -19.91 0.26
C LYS A 248 14.30 -19.77 0.88
N ALA A 249 15.33 -20.26 0.19
CA ALA A 249 16.70 -20.25 0.71
C ALA A 249 17.21 -18.81 0.88
N THR A 250 16.93 -17.94 -0.09
CA THR A 250 17.26 -16.51 -0.01
C THR A 250 16.55 -15.83 1.16
N ALA A 251 15.23 -16.06 1.30
CA ALA A 251 14.45 -15.50 2.39
C ALA A 251 14.93 -16.00 3.77
N GLU A 252 15.15 -17.30 3.93
CA GLU A 252 15.69 -17.86 5.18
C GLU A 252 17.09 -17.30 5.49
N ASN A 253 17.96 -17.18 4.49
CA ASN A 253 19.30 -16.61 4.70
C ASN A 253 19.24 -15.15 5.15
N LEU A 254 18.38 -14.33 4.55
CA LEU A 254 18.16 -12.95 5.00
C LEU A 254 17.72 -12.89 6.47
N ILE A 255 16.77 -13.74 6.86
CA ILE A 255 16.29 -13.83 8.24
C ILE A 255 17.39 -14.31 9.18
N ARG A 256 18.21 -15.29 8.77
CA ARG A 256 19.37 -15.76 9.57
C ARG A 256 20.37 -14.62 9.80
N GLU A 257 20.73 -13.87 8.77
CA GLU A 257 21.66 -12.74 8.89
C GLU A 257 21.10 -11.62 9.77
N TYR A 258 19.81 -11.30 9.62
CA TYR A 258 19.13 -10.34 10.50
C TYR A 258 19.17 -10.77 11.98
N VAL A 259 18.87 -12.04 12.26
CA VAL A 259 18.89 -12.59 13.62
C VAL A 259 20.31 -12.64 14.21
N LYS A 260 21.33 -12.96 13.39
CA LYS A 260 22.74 -12.92 13.81
C LYS A 260 23.18 -11.52 14.25
N GLN A 261 22.60 -10.46 13.69
CA GLN A 261 22.87 -9.08 14.08
C GLN A 261 22.08 -8.62 15.32
N GLY A 262 21.40 -9.53 16.01
CA GLY A 262 20.63 -9.24 17.22
C GLY A 262 19.17 -8.87 16.96
N GLY A 263 18.71 -8.96 15.71
CA GLY A 263 17.30 -8.78 15.37
C GLY A 263 16.42 -9.94 15.87
N GLN A 264 15.19 -9.63 16.27
CA GLN A 264 14.21 -10.62 16.70
C GLN A 264 13.18 -10.88 15.61
N VAL A 265 12.81 -12.15 15.39
CA VAL A 265 11.82 -12.48 14.35
C VAL A 265 10.71 -13.33 14.94
N ILE A 266 9.47 -12.99 14.60
CA ILE A 266 8.28 -13.77 14.93
C ILE A 266 7.63 -14.20 13.62
N VAL A 267 7.43 -15.50 13.47
CA VAL A 267 6.79 -16.14 12.33
C VAL A 267 5.37 -16.51 12.74
N ASP A 268 4.38 -15.89 12.10
CA ASP A 268 3.03 -16.41 12.03
C ASP A 268 2.85 -17.10 10.67
N ALA A 269 2.83 -18.43 10.69
CA ALA A 269 2.71 -19.26 9.50
C ALA A 269 1.26 -19.56 9.10
N GLN A 270 0.27 -18.88 9.70
CA GLN A 270 -1.11 -18.99 9.26
C GLN A 270 -1.23 -18.56 7.79
N SER A 271 -1.68 -19.47 6.92
CA SER A 271 -2.05 -19.16 5.53
C SER A 271 -3.55 -18.91 5.43
N GLY A 272 -3.96 -17.75 4.92
CA GLY A 272 -5.36 -17.38 4.71
C GLY A 272 -5.85 -17.59 3.27
N ASP A 273 -4.95 -17.90 2.34
CA ASP A 273 -5.13 -17.73 0.90
C ASP A 273 -4.10 -18.55 0.08
N GLU A 274 -4.37 -18.79 -1.21
CA GLU A 274 -3.51 -19.59 -2.10
C GLU A 274 -2.11 -18.99 -2.33
N PHE A 275 -1.94 -17.70 -2.04
CA PHE A 275 -0.68 -16.97 -2.23
C PHE A 275 0.26 -17.03 -1.01
N THR A 276 -0.23 -17.44 0.16
CA THR A 276 0.64 -17.71 1.31
C THR A 276 1.16 -19.14 1.23
N VAL A 277 2.49 -19.27 1.12
CA VAL A 277 3.19 -20.48 0.64
C VAL A 277 3.05 -21.70 1.59
N PHE A 278 2.44 -21.55 2.76
CA PHE A 278 2.49 -22.56 3.82
C PHE A 278 1.18 -23.32 4.02
N ARG A 279 0.68 -23.98 2.96
CA ARG A 279 -0.32 -25.04 3.18
C ARG A 279 0.32 -26.30 3.78
N ARG A 280 1.54 -26.67 3.39
CA ARG A 280 2.36 -27.73 4.02
C ARG A 280 3.83 -27.45 3.79
N GLY A 281 4.63 -27.30 4.84
CA GLY A 281 6.05 -27.02 4.62
C GLY A 281 6.90 -26.81 5.86
N THR A 282 8.17 -26.55 5.59
CA THR A 282 9.16 -26.14 6.59
C THR A 282 9.58 -24.70 6.36
N PHE A 283 9.88 -23.98 7.43
CA PHE A 283 10.51 -22.66 7.37
C PHE A 283 11.49 -22.52 8.54
N MET A 284 12.70 -22.08 8.25
CA MET A 284 13.81 -21.97 9.23
C MET A 284 14.07 -23.28 9.99
N GLY A 285 13.83 -24.44 9.34
CA GLY A 285 13.98 -25.76 9.96
C GLY A 285 12.94 -26.09 11.03
N VAL A 286 11.77 -25.46 10.99
CA VAL A 286 10.55 -25.79 11.75
C VAL A 286 9.51 -26.31 10.78
N THR A 287 8.86 -27.43 11.11
CA THR A 287 7.76 -28.00 10.32
C THR A 287 6.44 -27.45 10.83
N ILE A 288 5.61 -26.97 9.89
CA ILE A 288 4.31 -26.35 10.12
C ILE A 288 3.24 -27.43 9.86
N HIS A 289 2.38 -27.67 10.84
CA HIS A 289 1.30 -28.65 10.76
C HIS A 289 -0.05 -27.97 10.86
N GLU A 290 -0.91 -28.18 9.88
CA GLU A 290 -2.30 -27.73 9.92
C GLU A 290 -3.12 -28.57 10.90
N VAL A 291 -4.07 -27.93 11.58
CA VAL A 291 -5.03 -28.56 12.47
C VAL A 291 -6.29 -27.70 12.54
N SER A 292 -7.46 -28.34 12.53
CA SER A 292 -8.71 -27.68 12.90
C SER A 292 -8.95 -27.84 14.41
N LEU A 293 -9.22 -26.74 15.10
CA LEU A 293 -9.62 -26.71 16.50
C LEU A 293 -11.08 -26.26 16.61
N SER A 294 -11.77 -26.65 17.68
CA SER A 294 -13.14 -26.21 17.92
C SER A 294 -13.46 -26.20 19.41
N GLY A 295 -14.49 -25.44 19.79
CA GLY A 295 -14.97 -25.36 21.17
C GLY A 295 -13.96 -24.73 22.13
N LYS A 296 -13.94 -25.22 23.36
CA LYS A 296 -13.05 -24.72 24.41
C LYS A 296 -11.73 -25.49 24.39
N VAL A 297 -10.65 -24.82 24.00
CA VAL A 297 -9.31 -25.40 23.87
C VAL A 297 -8.42 -24.96 25.04
N PRO A 298 -8.06 -25.85 25.97
CA PRO A 298 -7.11 -25.55 27.04
C PRO A 298 -5.75 -25.14 26.48
N LEU A 299 -5.13 -24.14 27.12
CA LEU A 299 -3.77 -23.71 26.83
C LEU A 299 -2.88 -24.00 28.05
N LYS A 300 -1.70 -24.57 27.80
CA LYS A 300 -0.66 -24.74 28.82
C LYS A 300 0.51 -23.82 28.53
N THR A 301 0.75 -22.87 29.43
CA THR A 301 1.86 -21.91 29.34
C THR A 301 3.04 -22.37 30.18
N ARG A 302 4.24 -22.38 29.60
CA ARG A 302 5.53 -22.63 30.24
C ARG A 302 6.41 -21.39 30.06
N SER A 303 6.20 -20.43 30.95
CA SER A 303 6.91 -19.15 30.96
C SER A 303 8.34 -19.32 31.49
N PRO A 304 9.41 -19.10 30.69
CA PRO A 304 10.75 -19.04 31.22
C PRO A 304 11.02 -17.66 31.84
N ASN A 305 11.65 -17.61 33.02
CA ASN A 305 12.29 -16.39 33.51
C ASN A 305 13.46 -16.02 32.55
N PRO A 306 13.63 -14.76 32.12
CA PRO A 306 12.89 -13.53 32.48
C PRO A 306 11.77 -13.11 31.51
N LEU A 307 11.38 -13.97 30.56
CA LEU A 307 10.37 -13.60 29.56
C LEU A 307 8.99 -13.32 30.18
N ASP A 308 8.67 -13.98 31.30
CA ASP A 308 7.45 -13.74 32.10
C ASP A 308 6.18 -13.60 31.23
N LEU A 309 5.89 -14.67 30.48
CA LEU A 309 4.77 -14.77 29.56
C LEU A 309 3.43 -14.78 30.32
N PRO A 310 2.38 -14.11 29.80
CA PRO A 310 1.07 -14.15 30.41
C PRO A 310 0.46 -15.56 30.33
N ASN A 311 -0.24 -15.95 31.39
CA ASN A 311 -1.07 -17.15 31.37
C ASN A 311 -2.32 -16.87 30.52
N LEU A 312 -2.34 -17.39 29.29
CA LEU A 312 -3.48 -17.26 28.40
C LEU A 312 -4.64 -18.13 28.88
N LYS A 313 -5.86 -17.59 28.81
CA LYS A 313 -7.10 -18.34 29.07
C LYS A 313 -7.31 -19.39 27.97
N PRO A 314 -8.08 -20.47 28.24
CA PRO A 314 -8.52 -21.40 27.20
C PRO A 314 -9.19 -20.64 26.03
N LEU A 315 -8.88 -21.04 24.79
CA LEU A 315 -9.48 -20.43 23.61
C LEU A 315 -10.92 -20.90 23.46
N ALA A 316 -11.85 -19.96 23.28
CA ALA A 316 -13.25 -20.23 22.92
C ALA A 316 -13.43 -20.05 21.40
N LEU A 317 -13.34 -21.15 20.67
CA LEU A 317 -13.26 -21.18 19.21
C LEU A 317 -14.60 -21.61 18.59
N PRO A 318 -14.97 -21.05 17.41
CA PRO A 318 -16.06 -21.59 16.61
C PRO A 318 -15.71 -22.98 16.09
N ASP A 319 -16.69 -23.64 15.48
CA ASP A 319 -16.42 -24.85 14.70
C ASP A 319 -15.48 -24.52 13.53
N ASP A 320 -14.60 -25.46 13.18
CA ASP A 320 -13.64 -25.35 12.08
C ASP A 320 -12.62 -24.20 12.17
N TRP A 321 -12.09 -23.94 13.37
CA TRP A 321 -10.96 -23.02 13.54
C TRP A 321 -9.67 -23.60 12.95
N ASN A 322 -9.48 -23.39 11.66
CA ASN A 322 -8.29 -23.81 10.93
C ASN A 322 -7.06 -23.04 11.39
N THR A 323 -6.05 -23.78 11.84
CA THR A 323 -4.82 -23.19 12.35
C THR A 323 -3.61 -24.09 12.19
N VAL A 324 -2.46 -23.64 12.70
CA VAL A 324 -1.19 -24.35 12.66
C VAL A 324 -0.60 -24.56 14.05
N TYR A 325 0.12 -25.67 14.19
CA TYR A 325 1.05 -25.94 15.29
C TYR A 325 2.41 -26.36 14.71
N TYR A 326 3.43 -26.42 15.56
CA TYR A 326 4.82 -26.55 15.13
C TYR A 326 5.52 -27.78 15.70
N SER A 327 6.46 -28.31 14.92
CA SER A 327 7.44 -29.31 15.37
C SER A 327 8.85 -28.92 14.94
N GLY A 328 9.86 -29.42 15.66
CA GLY A 328 11.26 -29.04 15.44
C GLY A 328 11.68 -27.73 16.13
N LEU A 329 10.83 -27.15 16.98
CA LEU A 329 11.19 -26.06 17.89
C LEU A 329 12.19 -26.53 18.95
N ASN A 330 13.08 -25.64 19.39
CA ASN A 330 14.00 -25.94 20.48
C ASN A 330 13.30 -25.86 21.85
N LYS A 331 12.31 -24.98 22.00
CA LYS A 331 11.51 -24.87 23.23
C LYS A 331 10.09 -24.44 22.90
N ASN A 332 9.14 -25.08 23.56
CA ASN A 332 7.71 -24.77 23.49
C ASN A 332 7.31 -23.95 24.72
N TYR A 333 6.65 -22.83 24.50
CA TYR A 333 6.13 -21.95 25.54
C TYR A 333 4.65 -22.10 25.74
N ILE A 334 3.86 -22.24 24.67
CA ILE A 334 2.41 -22.43 24.79
C ILE A 334 2.02 -23.62 23.93
N THR A 335 1.28 -24.55 24.53
CA THR A 335 0.68 -25.69 23.84
C THR A 335 -0.84 -25.61 23.94
N ALA A 336 -1.52 -25.92 22.83
CA ALA A 336 -2.96 -26.14 22.80
C ALA A 336 -3.26 -27.63 22.99
N GLU A 337 -4.31 -27.96 23.73
CA GLU A 337 -4.72 -29.35 23.92
C GLU A 337 -5.77 -29.78 22.90
N LYS A 338 -5.57 -30.93 22.25
CA LYS A 338 -6.56 -31.59 21.41
C LYS A 338 -6.49 -33.10 21.63
N ASN A 339 -7.59 -33.71 22.06
CA ASN A 339 -7.71 -35.17 22.27
C ASN A 339 -6.55 -35.75 23.12
N GLY A 340 -6.23 -35.11 24.24
CA GLY A 340 -5.12 -35.50 25.13
C GLY A 340 -3.70 -35.19 24.61
N ARG A 341 -3.56 -34.69 23.36
CA ARG A 341 -2.28 -34.29 22.78
C ARG A 341 -2.01 -32.79 22.99
N GLN A 342 -0.79 -32.46 23.37
CA GLN A 342 -0.30 -31.09 23.48
C GLN A 342 0.36 -30.66 22.18
N LEU A 343 -0.23 -29.67 21.50
CA LEU A 343 0.20 -29.14 20.21
C LEU A 343 0.97 -27.82 20.42
N PRO A 344 2.28 -27.74 20.11
CA PRO A 344 3.06 -26.50 20.28
C PRO A 344 2.58 -25.38 19.35
N ILE A 345 2.00 -24.33 19.92
CA ILE A 345 1.52 -23.17 19.16
C ILE A 345 2.39 -21.94 19.38
N VAL A 346 3.15 -21.86 20.48
CA VAL A 346 4.15 -20.81 20.68
C VAL A 346 5.45 -21.41 21.15
N GLY A 347 6.55 -21.00 20.53
CA GLY A 347 7.89 -21.40 20.93
C GLY A 347 8.95 -20.74 20.07
N TYR A 348 10.19 -21.21 20.15
CA TYR A 348 11.27 -20.68 19.32
C TYR A 348 12.18 -21.76 18.74
N LYS A 349 12.79 -21.42 17.60
CA LYS A 349 13.95 -22.08 17.02
C LYS A 349 15.19 -21.22 17.27
N LYS A 350 16.28 -21.84 17.73
CA LYS A 350 17.58 -21.19 17.88
C LYS A 350 18.25 -21.09 16.51
N ILE A 351 18.73 -19.90 16.17
CA ILE A 351 19.44 -19.61 14.91
C ILE A 351 20.74 -18.89 15.27
N GLY A 352 21.86 -19.59 15.25
CA GLY A 352 23.12 -19.07 15.80
C GLY A 352 22.97 -18.75 17.29
N SER A 353 23.30 -17.52 17.69
CA SER A 353 23.09 -17.00 19.06
C SER A 353 21.67 -16.45 19.28
N GLY A 354 20.92 -16.17 18.21
CA GLY A 354 19.58 -15.56 18.28
C GLY A 354 18.43 -16.58 18.25
N LYS A 355 17.20 -16.05 18.24
CA LYS A 355 15.96 -16.83 18.29
C LYS A 355 14.97 -16.34 17.24
N VAL A 356 14.30 -17.29 16.58
CA VAL A 356 13.11 -17.04 15.77
C VAL A 356 11.92 -17.66 16.48
N TYR A 357 10.96 -16.84 16.83
CA TYR A 357 9.73 -17.22 17.51
C TYR A 357 8.69 -17.65 16.48
N PHE A 358 7.88 -18.63 16.84
CA PHE A 358 6.79 -19.14 16.01
C PHE A 358 5.48 -19.00 16.77
N LEU A 359 4.46 -18.46 16.10
CA LEU A 359 3.14 -18.17 16.63
C LEU A 359 2.09 -18.87 15.79
N GLY A 360 1.33 -19.77 16.40
CA GLY A 360 0.33 -20.63 15.80
C GLY A 360 -0.98 -20.50 16.57
N GLY A 361 -1.91 -21.45 16.39
CA GLY A 361 -3.24 -21.35 17.00
C GLY A 361 -4.10 -20.19 16.44
N ASN A 362 -3.60 -19.49 15.40
CA ASN A 362 -4.19 -18.30 14.81
C ASN A 362 -4.43 -17.22 15.89
N LEU A 363 -3.49 -17.13 16.83
CA LEU A 363 -3.60 -16.27 18.01
C LEU A 363 -3.70 -14.78 17.63
N LEU A 364 -3.04 -14.33 16.55
CA LEU A 364 -3.18 -12.95 16.09
C LEU A 364 -4.62 -12.62 15.70
N PHE A 365 -5.23 -13.45 14.85
CA PHE A 365 -6.61 -13.22 14.44
C PHE A 365 -7.58 -13.39 15.62
N TYR A 366 -7.37 -14.40 16.49
CA TYR A 366 -8.17 -14.59 17.69
C TYR A 366 -8.14 -13.37 18.61
N GLY A 367 -6.94 -12.88 18.94
CA GLY A 367 -6.76 -11.68 19.75
C GLY A 367 -7.41 -10.46 19.12
N PHE A 368 -7.33 -10.36 17.79
CA PHE A 368 -7.92 -9.26 17.03
C PHE A 368 -9.45 -9.26 17.07
N ILE A 369 -10.12 -10.39 16.89
CA ILE A 369 -11.59 -10.43 16.88
C ILE A 369 -12.22 -10.50 18.28
N ARG A 370 -11.46 -10.95 19.29
CA ARG A 370 -11.93 -11.09 20.68
C ARG A 370 -11.45 -9.98 21.63
N HIS A 371 -10.55 -9.11 21.20
CA HIS A 371 -9.89 -8.09 22.05
C HIS A 371 -9.18 -8.71 23.28
N GLU A 372 -8.50 -9.84 23.08
CA GLU A 372 -7.83 -10.56 24.18
C GLU A 372 -6.50 -9.92 24.55
N GLU A 373 -6.49 -9.15 25.64
CA GLU A 373 -5.29 -8.44 26.13
C GLU A 373 -4.10 -9.37 26.41
N GLY A 374 -4.35 -10.62 26.80
CA GLY A 374 -3.30 -11.60 27.04
C GLY A 374 -2.43 -11.84 25.80
N ILE A 375 -3.02 -11.74 24.61
CA ILE A 375 -2.30 -11.90 23.34
C ILE A 375 -1.47 -10.67 23.04
N SER A 376 -1.98 -9.45 23.25
CA SER A 376 -1.17 -8.23 23.15
C SER A 376 0.03 -8.26 24.11
N LYS A 377 -0.17 -8.65 25.36
CA LYS A 377 0.91 -8.81 26.36
C LYS A 377 1.92 -9.86 25.93
N LEU A 378 1.47 -10.98 25.38
CA LEU A 378 2.36 -12.00 24.81
C LEU A 378 3.24 -11.38 23.72
N LEU A 379 2.65 -10.66 22.75
CA LEU A 379 3.35 -10.01 21.65
C LEU A 379 4.40 -9.02 22.14
N ASP A 380 4.06 -8.17 23.11
CA ASP A 380 4.99 -7.18 23.66
C ASP A 380 6.18 -7.86 24.36
N LYS A 381 5.94 -8.97 25.08
CA LYS A 381 7.02 -9.77 25.71
C LYS A 381 7.92 -10.44 24.69
N ILE A 382 7.36 -11.03 23.64
CA ILE A 382 8.15 -11.74 22.61
C ILE A 382 8.79 -10.82 21.57
N THR A 383 8.41 -9.54 21.51
CA THR A 383 9.07 -8.52 20.67
C THR A 383 10.06 -7.66 21.45
N ASP A 384 10.10 -7.81 22.79
CA ASP A 384 10.78 -6.88 23.69
C ASP A 384 10.38 -5.42 23.43
N ALA A 385 9.10 -5.21 23.12
CA ALA A 385 8.56 -3.88 22.85
C ALA A 385 8.44 -3.10 24.17
N SER A 386 9.49 -2.35 24.52
CA SER A 386 9.46 -1.46 25.68
C SER A 386 8.71 -0.16 25.37
N ASP A 387 7.74 0.22 26.20
CA ASP A 387 6.99 1.49 26.10
C ASP A 387 7.85 2.76 26.32
N LYS A 388 9.07 2.60 26.87
CA LYS A 388 9.91 3.72 27.28
C LYS A 388 10.97 4.03 26.23
N LYS A 389 10.69 4.98 25.36
CA LYS A 389 11.74 5.66 24.58
C LYS A 389 11.72 7.16 24.77
N GLU A 390 12.91 7.67 25.04
CA GLU A 390 13.21 9.10 25.03
C GLU A 390 13.03 9.64 23.60
N ARG A 391 12.27 10.74 23.47
CA ARG A 391 11.91 11.32 22.17
C ARG A 391 13.14 11.98 21.53
N VAL A 392 13.37 11.80 20.23
CA VAL A 392 14.19 12.79 19.53
C VAL A 392 13.40 14.09 19.51
N LEU A 393 13.95 15.11 20.17
CA LEU A 393 13.54 16.49 19.96
C LEU A 393 13.96 16.89 18.54
N VAL A 394 13.13 16.52 17.56
CA VAL A 394 13.17 17.14 16.24
C VAL A 394 12.40 18.44 16.40
N LYS A 395 13.09 19.57 16.29
CA LYS A 395 12.44 20.88 16.04
C LYS A 395 12.56 21.12 14.53
N PRO A 396 11.64 20.60 13.69
CA PRO A 396 11.65 20.98 12.30
C PRO A 396 11.31 22.47 12.22
N ALA A 397 12.20 23.27 11.66
CA ALA A 397 11.86 24.61 11.23
C ALA A 397 11.16 24.43 9.87
N PHE A 398 9.84 24.30 9.92
CA PHE A 398 9.01 24.04 8.76
C PHE A 398 8.54 25.37 8.15
N ASP A 399 9.01 25.64 6.94
CA ASP A 399 8.48 26.72 6.11
C ASP A 399 7.40 26.16 5.17
N GLN A 400 6.15 26.51 5.46
CA GLN A 400 4.98 26.08 4.68
C GLN A 400 4.94 26.64 3.26
N SER A 401 5.63 27.74 2.98
CA SER A 401 5.60 28.42 1.68
C SER A 401 6.25 27.61 0.55
N ARG A 402 7.05 26.58 0.89
CA ARG A 402 7.77 25.71 -0.05
C ARG A 402 7.13 24.33 -0.24
N PHE A 403 5.85 24.20 0.12
CA PHE A 403 5.11 22.95 -0.01
C PHE A 403 4.17 22.98 -1.22
N THR A 404 4.48 22.23 -2.27
CA THR A 404 3.63 22.08 -3.45
C THR A 404 3.22 20.62 -3.67
N ALA A 405 2.36 20.36 -4.66
CA ALA A 405 1.97 19.01 -5.06
C ALA A 405 3.17 18.14 -5.50
N THR A 406 4.23 18.76 -6.01
CA THR A 406 5.38 18.09 -6.63
C THR A 406 6.71 18.41 -5.96
N SER A 407 6.77 19.31 -4.98
CA SER A 407 7.99 19.64 -4.25
C SER A 407 7.73 19.94 -2.78
N MET A 408 8.76 19.75 -1.96
CA MET A 408 8.74 20.09 -0.54
C MET A 408 10.17 20.32 -0.05
N ASP A 409 10.44 21.51 0.47
CA ASP A 409 11.70 21.81 1.16
C ASP A 409 11.48 21.86 2.68
N VAL A 410 12.37 21.22 3.44
CA VAL A 410 12.32 21.26 4.90
C VAL A 410 13.72 21.33 5.49
N THR A 411 13.89 22.20 6.48
CA THR A 411 15.09 22.19 7.31
C THR A 411 14.81 21.52 8.64
N TYR A 412 15.78 20.75 9.13
CA TYR A 412 15.67 20.10 10.43
C TYR A 412 16.97 20.21 11.23
N GLN A 413 16.82 20.11 12.55
CA GLN A 413 17.91 19.93 13.49
C GLN A 413 17.65 18.65 14.29
N ALA A 414 18.61 17.73 14.30
CA ALA A 414 18.53 16.49 15.06
C ALA A 414 19.79 16.23 15.88
N LYS A 415 19.60 15.66 17.09
CA LYS A 415 20.71 15.29 18.00
C LYS A 415 21.38 13.97 17.63
N ARG A 416 20.72 13.11 16.85
CA ARG A 416 21.22 11.83 16.34
C ARG A 416 20.63 11.54 14.97
N SER A 417 21.23 10.61 14.23
CA SER A 417 20.60 10.05 13.04
C SER A 417 19.32 9.31 13.43
N PHE A 418 18.31 9.35 12.56
CA PHE A 418 17.02 8.74 12.83
C PHE A 418 16.30 8.32 11.55
N PRO A 419 15.50 7.24 11.59
CA PRO A 419 14.58 6.93 10.51
C PRO A 419 13.45 7.96 10.53
N ALA A 420 13.35 8.76 9.47
CA ALA A 420 12.31 9.75 9.29
C ALA A 420 11.19 9.19 8.42
N LEU A 421 9.96 9.23 8.95
CA LEU A 421 8.75 9.01 8.20
C LEU A 421 8.27 10.33 7.63
N ILE A 422 8.04 10.37 6.33
CA ILE A 422 7.49 11.52 5.64
C ILE A 422 6.02 11.23 5.39
N SER A 423 5.12 12.04 5.97
CA SER A 423 3.66 11.91 5.89
C SER A 423 3.11 12.28 4.50
N ARG A 424 3.68 11.67 3.46
CA ARG A 424 3.31 11.78 2.06
C ARG A 424 3.37 10.41 1.41
N THR A 425 2.38 10.12 0.58
CA THR A 425 2.23 8.82 -0.09
C THR A 425 3.46 8.50 -0.93
N TYR A 426 3.98 7.28 -0.76
CA TYR A 426 5.09 6.77 -1.56
C TYR A 426 4.70 6.66 -3.03
N SER A 427 5.65 7.00 -3.89
CA SER A 427 5.58 6.83 -5.33
C SER A 427 7.01 6.66 -5.86
N PRO A 428 7.25 5.80 -6.86
CA PRO A 428 8.57 5.65 -7.48
C PRO A 428 9.07 6.92 -8.18
N HIS A 429 8.21 7.95 -8.29
CA HIS A 429 8.53 9.28 -8.82
C HIS A 429 9.15 10.22 -7.79
N TRP A 430 8.99 9.95 -6.50
CA TRP A 430 9.59 10.78 -5.47
C TRP A 430 11.11 10.60 -5.45
N ARG A 431 11.78 11.71 -5.22
CA ARG A 431 13.22 11.83 -5.03
C ARG A 431 13.44 12.69 -3.78
N VAL A 432 14.45 12.34 -2.99
CA VAL A 432 14.84 13.12 -1.82
C VAL A 432 16.32 13.45 -1.92
N GLU A 433 16.61 14.74 -1.88
CA GLU A 433 17.96 15.30 -1.79
C GLU A 433 18.22 15.80 -0.39
N LEU A 434 19.41 15.50 0.12
CA LEU A 434 19.96 16.06 1.35
C LEU A 434 21.00 17.11 0.96
N ASP A 435 20.84 18.32 1.49
CA ASP A 435 21.72 19.49 1.30
C ASP A 435 22.02 19.80 -0.18
N GLY A 436 21.02 19.60 -1.05
CA GLY A 436 21.06 19.93 -2.48
C GLY A 436 22.02 19.09 -3.33
N LYS A 437 22.56 17.99 -2.80
CA LYS A 437 23.57 17.17 -3.53
C LYS A 437 23.37 15.67 -3.39
N LYS A 438 22.98 15.19 -2.20
CA LYS A 438 22.98 13.76 -1.92
C LYS A 438 21.59 13.16 -2.07
N MET A 439 21.41 12.34 -3.10
CA MET A 439 20.24 11.48 -3.22
C MET A 439 20.22 10.46 -2.09
N ILE A 440 19.14 10.43 -1.31
CA ILE A 440 18.94 9.42 -0.27
C ILE A 440 17.88 8.41 -0.70
N PRO A 441 18.11 7.09 -0.46
CA PRO A 441 17.11 6.07 -0.75
C PRO A 441 15.81 6.31 0.00
N ILE A 442 14.69 6.07 -0.69
CA ILE A 442 13.35 6.14 -0.13
C ILE A 442 12.82 4.71 0.03
N ASN A 443 12.53 4.34 1.26
CA ASN A 443 11.80 3.12 1.58
C ASN A 443 10.30 3.41 1.64
N LYS A 444 9.50 2.35 1.50
CA LYS A 444 8.05 2.39 1.67
C LYS A 444 7.67 1.70 2.97
N VAL A 445 6.96 2.40 3.83
CA VAL A 445 6.39 1.86 5.09
C VAL A 445 4.99 2.45 5.26
N GLU A 446 3.97 1.61 5.47
CA GLU A 446 2.55 2.03 5.52
C GLU A 446 2.11 2.91 4.35
N GLY A 447 2.61 2.63 3.15
CA GLY A 447 2.30 3.44 1.97
C GLY A 447 2.87 4.86 2.01
N LEU A 448 3.64 5.21 3.03
CA LEU A 448 4.38 6.48 3.16
C LEU A 448 5.85 6.29 2.80
N MET A 449 6.55 7.42 2.65
CA MET A 449 7.99 7.44 2.42
C MET A 449 8.75 7.38 3.76
N GLN A 450 9.80 6.56 3.81
CA GLN A 450 10.76 6.52 4.90
C GLN A 450 12.16 6.79 4.37
N VAL A 451 12.90 7.67 5.04
CA VAL A 451 14.30 7.98 4.73
C VAL A 451 15.12 7.97 6.01
N ASN A 452 16.42 7.71 5.93
CA ASN A 452 17.32 7.83 7.08
C ASN A 452 17.99 9.20 7.06
N LEU A 453 17.72 10.03 8.06
CA LEU A 453 18.27 11.38 8.17
C LEU A 453 19.45 11.42 9.15
N PRO A 454 20.57 12.07 8.80
CA PRO A 454 21.72 12.20 9.69
C PRO A 454 21.48 13.14 10.88
N LYS A 455 22.37 13.04 11.88
CA LYS A 455 22.51 14.04 12.95
C LYS A 455 22.97 15.38 12.38
N GLY A 456 22.46 16.49 12.91
CA GLY A 456 22.94 17.83 12.59
C GLY A 456 21.83 18.75 12.08
N LYS A 457 22.25 19.88 11.50
CA LYS A 457 21.38 20.81 10.78
C LYS A 457 21.47 20.49 9.30
N HIS A 458 20.35 20.16 8.66
CA HIS A 458 20.33 19.85 7.24
C HIS A 458 19.06 20.37 6.57
N SER A 459 19.14 20.50 5.25
CA SER A 459 17.99 20.74 4.38
C SER A 459 17.65 19.48 3.61
N ILE A 460 16.37 19.15 3.52
CA ILE A 460 15.88 18.12 2.62
C ILE A 460 14.97 18.74 1.56
N THR A 461 15.16 18.30 0.32
CA THR A 461 14.33 18.69 -0.81
C THR A 461 13.71 17.44 -1.38
N LEU A 462 12.39 17.35 -1.30
CA LEU A 462 11.62 16.33 -2.00
C LEU A 462 11.12 16.91 -3.31
N TYR A 463 11.22 16.14 -4.38
CA TYR A 463 10.59 16.49 -5.64
C TYR A 463 10.03 15.26 -6.36
N TYR A 464 8.96 15.49 -7.10
CA TYR A 464 8.27 14.50 -7.90
C TYR A 464 8.79 14.58 -9.33
N GLY A 465 9.61 13.61 -9.71
CA GLY A 465 10.33 13.59 -10.97
C GLY A 465 9.88 12.50 -11.94
N ARG A 466 10.35 12.62 -13.18
CA ARG A 466 10.24 11.56 -14.17
C ARG A 466 11.12 10.36 -13.77
N THR A 467 10.66 9.17 -14.08
CA THR A 467 11.44 7.93 -13.91
C THR A 467 12.10 7.51 -15.22
N ALA A 468 13.04 6.56 -15.18
CA ALA A 468 13.68 6.00 -16.38
C ALA A 468 12.65 5.46 -17.39
N ILE A 469 11.54 4.89 -16.90
CA ILE A 469 10.48 4.39 -17.79
C ILE A 469 9.85 5.50 -18.63
N HIS A 470 9.79 6.73 -18.13
CA HIS A 470 9.28 7.87 -18.92
C HIS A 470 10.23 8.23 -20.06
N ALA A 471 11.54 8.09 -19.86
CA ALA A 471 12.52 8.29 -20.93
C ALA A 471 12.40 7.17 -21.97
N ILE A 472 12.28 5.91 -21.53
CA ILE A 472 12.08 4.76 -22.43
C ILE A 472 10.78 4.92 -23.23
N SER A 473 9.67 5.27 -22.58
CA SER A 473 8.40 5.49 -23.27
C SER A 473 8.51 6.56 -24.35
N LYS A 474 9.23 7.67 -24.11
CA LYS A 474 9.46 8.69 -25.14
C LYS A 474 10.25 8.15 -26.33
N VAL A 475 11.28 7.35 -26.08
CA VAL A 475 12.07 6.72 -27.15
C VAL A 475 11.18 5.77 -27.96
N VAL A 476 10.40 4.92 -27.30
CA VAL A 476 9.45 4.01 -27.96
C VAL A 476 8.42 4.78 -28.78
N THR A 477 7.85 5.86 -28.24
CA THR A 477 6.93 6.73 -28.98
C THR A 477 7.59 7.38 -30.19
N ALA A 478 8.82 7.89 -30.05
CA ALA A 478 9.56 8.51 -31.15
C ALA A 478 9.89 7.50 -32.26
N LEU A 479 10.31 6.28 -31.90
CA LEU A 479 10.54 5.19 -32.85
C LEU A 479 9.25 4.75 -33.55
N GLY A 480 8.15 4.64 -32.81
CA GLY A 480 6.83 4.34 -33.37
C GLY A 480 6.39 5.40 -34.38
N PHE A 481 6.55 6.68 -34.03
CA PHE A 481 6.26 7.79 -34.93
C PHE A 481 7.13 7.76 -36.19
N LEU A 482 8.43 7.50 -36.05
CA LEU A 482 9.35 7.39 -37.18
C LEU A 482 8.95 6.24 -38.13
N ILE A 483 8.55 5.09 -37.59
CA ILE A 483 8.06 3.96 -38.39
C ILE A 483 6.82 4.36 -39.19
N VAL A 484 5.87 5.06 -38.56
CA VAL A 484 4.67 5.57 -39.25
C VAL A 484 5.05 6.53 -40.39
N VAL A 485 5.97 7.47 -40.15
CA VAL A 485 6.46 8.40 -41.18
C VAL A 485 7.11 7.64 -42.35
N ILE A 486 7.96 6.64 -42.07
CA ILE A 486 8.60 5.81 -43.10
C ILE A 486 7.55 5.04 -43.92
N ILE A 487 6.51 4.50 -43.27
CA ILE A 487 5.42 3.79 -43.96
C ILE A 487 4.65 4.74 -44.87
N ILE A 488 4.26 5.92 -44.36
CA ILE A 488 3.58 6.95 -45.15
C ILE A 488 4.44 7.35 -46.35
N PHE A 489 5.73 7.62 -46.15
CA PHE A 489 6.62 8.01 -47.23
C PHE A 489 6.80 6.91 -48.28
N LYS A 490 6.88 5.63 -47.87
CA LYS A 490 6.89 4.48 -48.79
C LYS A 490 5.55 4.28 -49.53
N LEU A 491 4.43 4.60 -48.89
CA LEU A 491 3.11 4.58 -49.51
C LEU A 491 2.93 5.72 -50.52
N TRP A 492 3.50 6.88 -50.23
CA TRP A 492 3.43 8.07 -51.07
C TRP A 492 4.37 7.99 -52.28
N ARG A 493 5.51 7.30 -52.15
CA ARG A 493 6.44 6.98 -53.25
C ARG A 493 6.03 5.80 -54.13
N ARG A 494 4.84 5.21 -53.95
CA ARG A 494 4.32 4.27 -54.95
C ARG A 494 3.79 5.10 -56.13
N ASP A 495 4.59 5.17 -57.19
CA ASP A 495 4.28 5.93 -58.41
C ASP A 495 2.94 5.53 -59.07
N PRO A 496 2.28 6.46 -59.79
CA PRO A 496 1.04 6.23 -60.53
C PRO A 496 1.16 5.28 -61.75
N ALA A 497 2.32 4.68 -62.00
CA ALA A 497 2.62 3.93 -63.21
C ALA A 497 1.93 2.54 -63.33
N ASP A 498 0.90 2.27 -62.53
CA ASP A 498 0.07 1.05 -62.61
C ASP A 498 -1.31 1.34 -63.23
N GLN A 499 -1.48 2.48 -63.92
CA GLN A 499 -2.78 2.95 -64.43
C GLN A 499 -2.85 3.25 -65.93
N ASP A 500 -1.88 2.80 -66.72
CA ASP A 500 -1.90 2.95 -68.18
C ASP A 500 -1.56 1.61 -68.83
N ASP A 501 -2.58 0.91 -69.32
CA ASP A 501 -2.50 0.03 -70.49
C ASP A 501 -3.90 -0.49 -70.90
N SER A 502 -4.31 -0.09 -72.11
CA SER A 502 -5.35 -0.64 -73.01
C SER A 502 -6.83 -0.30 -72.78
N TYR A 503 -7.26 0.86 -73.31
CA TYR A 503 -8.59 1.02 -73.90
C TYR A 503 -8.44 1.25 -75.42
N THR A 504 -8.62 0.19 -76.20
CA THR A 504 -8.80 0.28 -77.66
C THR A 504 -10.29 0.48 -77.96
N PRO A 505 -10.69 1.54 -78.70
CA PRO A 505 -12.07 1.69 -79.16
C PRO A 505 -12.26 0.91 -80.46
N GLU A 506 -13.15 -0.09 -80.48
CA GLU A 506 -13.65 -0.66 -81.74
C GLU A 506 -14.69 0.28 -82.37
N SER A 507 -14.43 0.58 -83.64
CA SER A 507 -15.24 1.40 -84.54
C SER A 507 -16.53 0.68 -84.97
N HIS A 508 -17.67 1.34 -84.81
CA HIS A 508 -18.89 0.98 -85.56
C HIS A 508 -18.79 1.50 -86.99
N ALA A 509 -18.81 0.58 -87.96
CA ALA A 509 -19.13 0.86 -89.35
C ALA A 509 -20.61 0.53 -89.61
N THR A 510 -21.32 1.50 -90.16
CA THR A 510 -22.66 1.39 -90.74
C THR A 510 -22.64 0.63 -92.06
N THR A 511 -23.50 -0.39 -92.17
CA THR A 511 -24.48 -0.56 -93.27
C THR A 511 -25.63 -1.41 -92.78
#